data_AF-A0A3N5ITH1-F1
#
_entry.id   AF-A0A3N5ITH1-F1
#
_cell.length_a   1.000
_cell.length_b   1.000
_cell.length_c   1.000
_cell.angle_alpha   90.00
_cell.angle_beta   90.00
_cell.angle_gamma   90.00
#
_symmetry.space_group_name_H-M   'P 1'
#
loop_
_entity.id
_entity.type
_entity.pdbx_description
1 polymer ?
#
loop_
_entity_poly.entity_id
_entity_poly.type
_entity_poly.pdbx_seq_one_letter_code
_entity_poly.pdbx_strand_id
1 'polypeptide(L)'
;MPKKWSILFILLLIVFSRTTLDAASLDGPFRVKNQFPLFLHLNTPIMEKAAQEDSIALSLSYSSVFMKKMSSDWLLDLDLELAEFTFAYKKNLPGRIELGLEVPLLGFSPGILDQPLESYHSAFGFPDYGRSRFPKNEFHYRLLRKGKVIVEGESGRVGPGDLRLTGKKDFPLGETLLAVKADLEFPTGDPNTGFGNGSLDWGLAVIGERKLGQTFNLTGALGLVRPGDLRARETVGLQPYYYCGATAEWAWCKNFEVLGQFLVQTSPYPETGISAVDQTGVILTLGGRYAFGR
;
A
#
# COMPACT_ATOMS: atom_id res chain seq x y z
N MET A 1 20.32 -18.19 40.19
CA MET A 1 21.02 -16.89 40.36
C MET A 1 21.64 -16.47 39.04
N PRO A 2 21.60 -15.18 38.69
CA PRO A 2 21.23 -14.71 37.35
C PRO A 2 22.43 -14.36 36.46
N LYS A 3 22.27 -14.53 35.14
CA LYS A 3 23.04 -13.80 34.14
C LYS A 3 22.12 -12.76 33.49
N LYS A 4 22.31 -11.51 33.87
CA LYS A 4 21.72 -10.32 33.25
C LYS A 4 22.41 -10.10 31.91
N TRP A 5 21.64 -10.08 30.81
CA TRP A 5 22.06 -9.45 29.57
C TRP A 5 21.12 -8.27 29.31
N SER A 6 21.68 -7.09 29.55
CA SER A 6 21.13 -5.80 29.18
C SER A 6 21.45 -5.56 27.72
N ILE A 7 20.46 -5.36 26.84
CA ILE A 7 20.63 -4.49 25.66
C ILE A 7 19.36 -3.64 25.52
N LEU A 8 19.62 -2.35 25.68
CA LEU A 8 18.78 -1.18 25.61
C LEU A 8 18.68 -0.74 24.14
N PHE A 9 17.50 -0.41 23.61
CA PHE A 9 17.34 0.67 22.62
C PHE A 9 15.83 1.02 22.52
N ILE A 10 15.37 1.90 23.41
CA ILE A 10 14.18 2.72 23.17
C ILE A 10 14.66 4.17 23.26
N LEU A 11 14.83 4.80 22.11
CA LEU A 11 15.09 6.23 22.01
C LEU A 11 13.72 6.92 21.93
N LEU A 12 13.18 7.25 23.10
CA LEU A 12 12.02 8.13 23.23
C LEU A 12 12.54 9.56 23.38
N LEU A 13 12.71 10.25 22.24
CA LEU A 13 13.07 11.66 22.22
C LEU A 13 11.78 12.48 22.37
N ILE A 14 11.31 12.66 23.61
CA ILE A 14 10.25 13.62 23.92
C ILE A 14 10.89 14.98 24.14
N VAL A 15 10.88 15.82 23.10
CA VAL A 15 11.18 17.25 23.24
C VAL A 15 9.86 17.98 23.48
N PHE A 16 9.55 18.30 24.74
CA PHE A 16 8.39 19.15 25.05
C PHE A 16 8.69 20.60 24.62
N SER A 17 8.30 20.96 23.41
CA SER A 17 8.09 22.35 23.01
C SER A 17 6.68 22.75 23.42
N ARG A 18 6.53 23.88 24.13
CA ARG A 18 5.22 24.51 24.32
C ARG A 18 4.73 24.97 22.96
N THR A 19 3.59 24.45 22.54
CA THR A 19 2.98 24.90 21.30
C THR A 19 1.62 25.55 21.53
N THR A 20 1.40 26.62 20.77
CA THR A 20 0.19 27.42 20.77
C THR A 20 -0.96 26.62 20.16
N LEU A 21 -2.14 26.72 20.79
CA LEU A 21 -3.33 25.92 20.52
C LEU A 21 -3.94 26.19 19.13
N ASP A 22 -3.81 25.23 18.20
CA ASP A 22 -4.68 25.09 17.02
C ASP A 22 -5.41 23.74 17.03
N ALA A 23 -6.51 23.62 16.28
CA ALA A 23 -7.23 22.35 16.09
C ALA A 23 -6.35 21.32 15.33
N ALA A 24 -6.60 20.03 15.52
CA ALA A 24 -5.94 18.99 14.72
C ALA A 24 -6.18 19.28 13.23
N SER A 25 -5.14 19.21 12.40
CA SER A 25 -5.38 19.18 10.96
C SER A 25 -5.90 17.81 10.59
N LEU A 26 -6.92 17.81 9.77
CA LEU A 26 -7.33 16.65 9.02
C LEU A 26 -6.40 16.59 7.80
N ASP A 27 -5.36 15.76 7.88
CA ASP A 27 -4.27 15.72 6.88
C ASP A 27 -4.58 14.81 5.68
N GLY A 28 -5.74 14.13 5.68
CA GLY A 28 -6.22 13.28 4.59
C GLY A 28 -6.10 11.79 4.90
N PRO A 29 -6.43 10.92 3.94
CA PRO A 29 -6.35 9.47 4.09
C PRO A 29 -4.97 8.92 4.44
N PHE A 30 -4.91 7.70 4.99
CA PHE A 30 -3.67 6.95 5.09
C PHE A 30 -3.19 6.48 3.72
N ARG A 31 -1.88 6.55 3.51
CA ARG A 31 -1.18 6.04 2.33
C ARG A 31 -1.00 4.53 2.39
N VAL A 32 -2.11 3.80 2.48
CA VAL A 32 -2.15 2.34 2.45
C VAL A 32 -2.56 1.88 1.06
N LYS A 33 -1.87 0.87 0.55
CA LYS A 33 -2.15 0.20 -0.72
C LYS A 33 -2.14 -1.32 -0.55
N ASN A 34 -2.55 -2.04 -1.59
CA ASN A 34 -2.50 -3.50 -1.58
C ASN A 34 -1.04 -4.00 -1.53
N GLN A 35 -0.66 -4.64 -0.42
CA GLN A 35 0.67 -5.23 -0.22
C GLN A 35 0.76 -6.69 -0.72
N PHE A 36 -0.29 -7.21 -1.35
CA PHE A 36 -0.23 -8.54 -1.95
C PHE A 36 0.74 -8.53 -3.15
N PRO A 37 1.75 -9.43 -3.19
CA PRO A 37 2.87 -9.33 -4.14
C PRO A 37 2.47 -9.21 -5.61
N LEU A 38 1.37 -9.86 -6.02
CA LEU A 38 0.89 -9.80 -7.39
C LEU A 38 0.28 -8.44 -7.81
N PHE A 39 -0.13 -7.60 -6.85
CA PHE A 39 -0.71 -6.29 -7.14
C PHE A 39 0.28 -5.15 -6.90
N LEU A 40 1.28 -5.36 -6.07
CA LEU A 40 2.19 -4.33 -5.55
C LEU A 40 2.76 -3.39 -6.63
N HIS A 41 3.05 -3.95 -7.81
CA HIS A 41 3.73 -3.34 -8.95
C HIS A 41 2.79 -3.15 -10.17
N LEU A 42 1.48 -2.97 -9.93
CA LEU A 42 0.47 -2.77 -10.97
C LEU A 42 -0.23 -1.42 -10.83
N ASN A 43 0.55 -0.35 -10.62
CA ASN A 43 0.05 0.99 -10.37
C ASN A 43 -1.02 1.06 -9.28
N THR A 44 -0.74 0.36 -8.16
CA THR A 44 -1.71 0.16 -7.08
C THR A 44 -2.28 1.48 -6.56
N PRO A 45 -3.61 1.61 -6.42
CA PRO A 45 -4.22 2.84 -5.93
C PRO A 45 -3.88 3.11 -4.45
N ILE A 46 -3.79 4.41 -4.13
CA ILE A 46 -3.73 4.94 -2.77
C ILE A 46 -4.85 5.97 -2.60
N MET A 47 -5.45 5.99 -1.42
CA MET A 47 -6.37 7.07 -1.04
C MET A 47 -5.55 8.33 -0.72
N GLU A 48 -6.03 9.48 -1.19
CA GLU A 48 -5.44 10.78 -0.88
C GLU A 48 -6.51 11.87 -0.89
N LYS A 49 -6.19 13.02 -0.30
CA LYS A 49 -7.08 14.18 -0.26
C LYS A 49 -7.22 14.86 -1.63
N ALA A 50 -8.35 15.53 -1.87
CA ALA A 50 -8.58 16.26 -3.11
C ALA A 50 -7.66 17.49 -3.17
N ALA A 51 -7.47 18.17 -2.04
CA ALA A 51 -6.67 19.38 -1.96
C ALA A 51 -5.24 19.20 -2.49
N GLN A 52 -4.81 20.15 -3.30
CA GLN A 52 -3.43 20.30 -3.71
C GLN A 52 -2.54 20.69 -2.54
N GLU A 53 -1.35 20.08 -2.42
CA GLU A 53 -0.37 20.39 -1.38
C GLU A 53 1.09 20.24 -1.84
N ASP A 54 1.97 20.98 -1.18
CA ASP A 54 3.39 20.67 -1.17
C ASP A 54 3.63 19.68 -0.02
N SER A 55 4.18 18.51 -0.30
CA SER A 55 4.48 17.54 0.75
C SER A 55 5.69 16.66 0.45
N ILE A 56 6.34 16.21 1.52
CA ILE A 56 7.33 15.14 1.52
C ILE A 56 6.81 14.09 2.50
N ALA A 57 6.71 12.85 2.06
CA ALA A 57 6.30 11.73 2.89
C ALA A 57 7.31 10.59 2.79
N LEU A 58 7.65 10.04 3.95
CA LEU A 58 8.37 8.77 4.08
C LEU A 58 7.42 7.77 4.68
N SER A 59 7.23 6.62 4.04
CA SER A 59 6.33 5.57 4.50
C SER A 59 7.08 4.25 4.57
N LEU A 60 6.88 3.50 5.65
CA LEU A 60 7.35 2.13 5.77
C LEU A 60 6.14 1.21 6.00
N SER A 61 5.92 0.30 5.07
CA SER A 61 4.94 -0.78 5.21
C SER A 61 5.68 -2.09 5.44
N TYR A 62 5.19 -2.90 6.39
CA TYR A 62 5.73 -4.22 6.67
C TYR A 62 4.60 -5.25 6.70
N SER A 63 4.71 -6.30 5.90
CA SER A 63 3.67 -7.31 5.73
C SER A 63 4.24 -8.72 5.81
N SER A 64 3.50 -9.65 6.41
CA SER A 64 3.74 -11.08 6.28
C SER A 64 2.70 -11.67 5.33
N VAL A 65 3.15 -12.37 4.29
CA VAL A 65 2.30 -12.91 3.23
C VAL A 65 2.50 -14.41 3.14
N PHE A 66 1.41 -15.16 3.30
CA PHE A 66 1.38 -16.60 3.12
C PHE A 66 0.21 -17.00 2.22
N MET A 67 0.52 -17.66 1.10
CA MET A 67 -0.48 -18.20 0.18
C MET A 67 0.10 -19.30 -0.70
N LYS A 68 -0.40 -20.53 -0.55
CA LYS A 68 -0.07 -21.65 -1.43
C LYS A 68 -1.35 -22.17 -2.08
N LYS A 69 -1.56 -21.84 -3.35
CA LYS A 69 -2.75 -22.17 -4.14
C LYS A 69 -2.37 -22.60 -5.55
N MET A 70 -3.15 -23.53 -6.09
CA MET A 70 -2.94 -24.08 -7.42
C MET A 70 -4.31 -24.30 -8.07
N SER A 71 -4.38 -24.01 -9.36
CA SER A 71 -5.47 -24.37 -10.27
C SER A 71 -4.94 -25.34 -11.34
N SER A 72 -5.70 -25.58 -12.42
CA SER A 72 -5.22 -26.41 -13.53
C SER A 72 -3.99 -25.81 -14.23
N ASP A 73 -3.96 -24.49 -14.36
CA ASP A 73 -2.94 -23.77 -15.13
C ASP A 73 -2.03 -22.90 -14.28
N TRP A 74 -2.42 -22.54 -13.05
CA TRP A 74 -1.68 -21.58 -12.24
C TRP A 74 -1.23 -22.17 -10.92
N LEU A 75 -0.05 -21.75 -10.47
CA LEU A 75 0.43 -21.99 -9.12
C LEU A 75 0.94 -20.69 -8.53
N LEU A 76 0.44 -20.37 -7.35
CA LEU A 76 0.86 -19.26 -6.52
C LEU A 76 1.42 -19.82 -5.21
N ASP A 77 2.70 -19.60 -4.98
CA ASP A 77 3.43 -20.08 -3.81
C ASP A 77 4.18 -18.91 -3.17
N LEU A 78 3.52 -18.32 -2.17
CA LEU A 78 3.97 -17.18 -1.39
C LEU A 78 4.15 -17.60 0.07
N ASP A 79 5.34 -17.34 0.60
CA ASP A 79 5.72 -17.46 1.99
C ASP A 79 6.87 -16.48 2.21
N LEU A 80 6.55 -15.23 2.54
CA LEU A 80 7.54 -14.18 2.64
C LEU A 80 7.10 -13.06 3.58
N GLU A 81 8.09 -12.27 3.98
CA GLU A 81 7.89 -10.95 4.53
C GLU A 81 8.31 -9.88 3.53
N LEU A 82 7.53 -8.80 3.50
CA LEU A 82 7.66 -7.69 2.57
C LEU A 82 7.81 -6.41 3.37
N ALA A 83 8.94 -5.74 3.20
CA ALA A 83 9.16 -4.36 3.62
C ALA A 83 9.12 -3.45 2.39
N GLU A 84 8.27 -2.42 2.42
CA GLU A 84 8.24 -1.37 1.42
C GLU A 84 8.52 -0.03 2.07
N PHE A 85 9.62 0.60 1.67
CA PHE A 85 9.91 1.99 2.00
C PHE A 85 9.58 2.88 0.81
N THR A 86 8.69 3.85 0.97
CA THR A 86 8.31 4.79 -0.09
C THR A 86 8.75 6.20 0.27
N PHE A 87 9.50 6.82 -0.63
CA PHE A 87 9.68 8.27 -0.67
C PHE A 87 8.65 8.88 -1.62
N ALA A 88 7.86 9.82 -1.13
CA ALA A 88 6.92 10.57 -1.95
C ALA A 88 7.16 12.08 -1.82
N TYR A 89 7.18 12.77 -2.95
CA TYR A 89 7.33 14.21 -3.03
C TYR A 89 6.21 14.79 -3.88
N LYS A 90 5.58 15.87 -3.42
CA LYS A 90 4.54 16.61 -4.12
C LYS A 90 4.86 18.09 -4.14
N LYS A 91 4.62 18.71 -5.30
CA LYS A 91 4.83 20.14 -5.51
C LYS A 91 3.69 20.74 -6.31
N ASN A 92 3.08 21.77 -5.74
CA ASN A 92 2.12 22.62 -6.41
C ASN A 92 2.83 23.62 -7.31
N LEU A 93 2.57 23.52 -8.62
CA LEU A 93 2.96 24.53 -9.57
C LEU A 93 1.91 25.65 -9.57
N PRO A 94 2.31 26.93 -9.38
CA PRO A 94 1.37 28.05 -9.24
C PRO A 94 0.29 28.07 -10.33
N GLY A 95 -0.97 27.98 -9.90
CA GLY A 95 -2.15 28.10 -10.77
C GLY A 95 -2.42 26.94 -11.71
N ARG A 96 -1.61 25.86 -11.71
CA ARG A 96 -1.67 24.82 -12.76
C ARG A 96 -2.04 23.44 -12.24
N ILE A 97 -1.14 22.78 -11.52
CA ILE A 97 -1.24 21.34 -11.21
C ILE A 97 -0.28 20.98 -10.05
N GLU A 98 -0.66 20.02 -9.21
CA GLU A 98 0.23 19.34 -8.26
C GLU A 98 0.95 18.25 -9.05
N LEU A 99 2.28 18.29 -9.07
CA LEU A 99 3.09 17.19 -9.58
C LEU A 99 3.61 16.36 -8.42
N GLY A 100 3.54 15.04 -8.55
CA GLY A 100 4.08 14.12 -7.55
C GLY A 100 5.04 13.11 -8.14
N LEU A 101 6.01 12.70 -7.32
CA LEU A 101 6.97 11.63 -7.57
C LEU A 101 6.90 10.63 -6.40
N GLU A 102 6.80 9.35 -6.69
CA GLU A 102 6.90 8.28 -5.71
C GLU A 102 7.97 7.27 -6.11
N VAL A 103 8.86 6.96 -5.18
CA VAL A 103 9.96 6.02 -5.35
C VAL A 103 9.87 4.95 -4.26
N PRO A 104 9.40 3.74 -4.58
CA PRO A 104 9.38 2.62 -3.65
C PRO A 104 10.72 1.85 -3.66
N LEU A 105 11.16 1.44 -2.48
CA LEU A 105 12.21 0.46 -2.25
C LEU A 105 11.58 -0.74 -1.56
N LEU A 106 11.72 -1.91 -2.17
CA LEU A 106 11.14 -3.15 -1.70
C LEU A 106 12.24 -4.04 -1.12
N GLY A 107 11.89 -4.84 -0.12
CA GLY A 107 12.73 -5.89 0.43
C GLY A 107 11.87 -7.11 0.71
N PHE A 108 12.32 -8.26 0.21
CA PHE A 108 11.70 -9.55 0.50
C PHE A 108 12.61 -10.36 1.42
N SER A 109 12.04 -10.91 2.48
CA SER A 109 12.78 -11.73 3.45
C SER A 109 12.02 -13.00 3.83
N PRO A 110 12.72 -14.02 4.35
CA PRO A 110 12.07 -15.10 5.08
C PRO A 110 11.42 -14.56 6.37
N GLY A 111 10.53 -15.34 6.96
CA GLY A 111 9.77 -14.94 8.14
C GLY A 111 10.62 -14.62 9.38
N ILE A 112 10.44 -13.45 10.00
CA ILE A 112 10.79 -13.17 11.41
C ILE A 112 9.55 -13.00 12.30
N LEU A 113 8.37 -12.88 11.71
CA LEU A 113 7.06 -12.72 12.37
C LEU A 113 6.32 -14.03 12.58
N ASP A 114 6.87 -15.18 12.17
CA ASP A 114 6.24 -16.50 12.33
C ASP A 114 5.78 -16.73 13.78
N GLN A 115 6.67 -16.54 14.75
CA GLN A 115 6.37 -16.76 16.17
C GLN A 115 5.36 -15.74 16.77
N PRO A 116 5.49 -14.43 16.54
CA PRO A 116 4.46 -13.45 16.91
C PRO A 116 3.08 -13.76 16.33
N LEU A 117 3.01 -14.19 15.06
CA LEU A 117 1.76 -14.49 14.38
C LEU A 117 1.09 -15.74 14.95
N GLU A 118 1.85 -16.80 15.23
CA GLU A 118 1.31 -17.99 15.91
C GLU A 118 0.71 -17.65 17.28
N SER A 119 1.39 -16.77 18.03
CA SER A 119 0.91 -16.30 19.33
C SER A 119 -0.39 -15.51 19.18
N TYR A 120 -0.50 -14.66 18.16
CA TYR A 120 -1.73 -13.93 17.84
C TYR A 120 -2.88 -14.87 17.47
N HIS A 121 -2.67 -15.82 16.56
CA HIS A 121 -3.70 -16.80 16.18
C HIS A 121 -4.15 -17.64 17.37
N SER A 122 -3.22 -18.05 18.24
CA SER A 122 -3.53 -18.81 19.45
C SER A 122 -4.30 -17.98 20.48
N ALA A 123 -3.97 -16.69 20.63
CA ALA A 123 -4.61 -15.81 21.60
C ALA A 123 -6.06 -15.44 21.21
N PHE A 124 -6.33 -15.23 19.92
CA PHE A 124 -7.62 -14.76 19.43
C PHE A 124 -8.47 -15.83 18.73
N GLY A 125 -7.91 -17.02 18.48
CA GLY A 125 -8.60 -18.13 17.81
C GLY A 125 -8.82 -17.95 16.31
N PHE A 126 -8.12 -17.03 15.67
CA PHE A 126 -8.24 -16.80 14.23
C PHE A 126 -7.57 -17.91 13.41
N PRO A 127 -8.14 -18.32 12.26
CA PRO A 127 -7.52 -19.32 11.40
C PRO A 127 -6.18 -18.84 10.87
N ASP A 128 -5.21 -19.75 10.76
CA ASP A 128 -3.86 -19.51 10.23
C ASP A 128 -3.76 -19.74 8.71
N TYR A 129 -4.91 -19.98 8.05
CA TYR A 129 -5.04 -20.29 6.63
C TYR A 129 -4.17 -21.49 6.17
N GLY A 130 -3.87 -22.41 7.07
CA GLY A 130 -3.08 -23.62 6.80
C GLY A 130 -1.57 -23.43 6.91
N ARG A 131 -1.09 -22.25 7.36
CA ARG A 131 0.34 -21.93 7.50
C ARG A 131 1.07 -22.92 8.40
N SER A 132 0.46 -23.37 9.50
CA SER A 132 1.05 -24.34 10.44
C SER A 132 1.41 -25.70 9.82
N ARG A 133 0.92 -26.01 8.61
CA ARG A 133 1.24 -27.25 7.89
C ARG A 133 2.54 -27.16 7.09
N PHE A 134 3.17 -25.99 7.02
CA PHE A 134 4.38 -25.74 6.23
C PHE A 134 5.56 -25.40 7.15
N PRO A 135 6.81 -25.62 6.68
CA PRO A 135 7.99 -25.24 7.45
C PRO A 135 8.02 -23.74 7.74
N LYS A 136 8.55 -23.36 8.90
CA LYS A 136 8.65 -21.97 9.35
C LYS A 136 9.91 -21.30 8.79
N ASN A 137 9.87 -19.99 8.67
CA ASN A 137 10.98 -19.13 8.23
C ASN A 137 11.54 -19.51 6.84
N GLU A 138 10.72 -20.12 5.99
CA GLU A 138 11.06 -20.36 4.58
C GLU A 138 10.78 -19.10 3.76
N PHE A 139 11.42 -19.02 2.59
CA PHE A 139 11.15 -17.97 1.62
C PHE A 139 10.65 -18.57 0.31
N HIS A 140 9.40 -18.29 -0.02
CA HIS A 140 8.78 -18.67 -1.28
C HIS A 140 8.15 -17.43 -1.90
N TYR A 141 8.57 -17.09 -3.11
CA TYR A 141 7.84 -16.15 -3.95
C TYR A 141 7.85 -16.67 -5.38
N ARG A 142 6.84 -17.46 -5.73
CA ARG A 142 6.73 -18.06 -7.07
C ARG A 142 5.33 -17.92 -7.64
N LEU A 143 5.29 -17.43 -8.88
CA LEU A 143 4.11 -17.44 -9.74
C LEU A 143 4.43 -18.29 -10.96
N LEU A 144 3.67 -19.37 -11.17
CA LEU A 144 3.83 -20.25 -12.32
C LEU A 144 2.55 -20.30 -13.14
N ARG A 145 2.71 -20.44 -14.46
CA ARG A 145 1.64 -20.75 -15.40
C ARG A 145 2.03 -21.92 -16.30
N LYS A 146 1.22 -22.98 -16.30
CA LYS A 146 1.44 -24.23 -17.05
C LYS A 146 2.83 -24.82 -16.77
N GLY A 147 3.22 -24.83 -15.50
CA GLY A 147 4.52 -25.32 -15.02
C GLY A 147 5.72 -24.42 -15.33
N LYS A 148 5.53 -23.31 -16.05
CA LYS A 148 6.59 -22.33 -16.32
C LYS A 148 6.59 -21.22 -15.28
N VAL A 149 7.77 -20.84 -14.84
CA VAL A 149 7.97 -19.74 -13.89
C VAL A 149 7.74 -18.41 -14.62
N ILE A 150 6.82 -17.59 -14.08
CA ILE A 150 6.61 -16.20 -14.49
C ILE A 150 7.46 -15.30 -13.59
N VAL A 151 7.26 -15.39 -12.27
CA VAL A 151 7.97 -14.63 -11.24
C VAL A 151 8.62 -15.59 -10.27
N GLU A 152 9.87 -15.32 -9.91
CA GLU A 152 10.59 -16.00 -8.84
C GLU A 152 11.39 -14.96 -8.05
N GLY A 153 10.89 -14.62 -6.86
CA GLY A 153 11.52 -13.63 -5.99
C GLY A 153 12.83 -14.13 -5.38
N GLU A 154 13.59 -13.18 -4.85
CA GLU A 154 14.87 -13.43 -4.19
C GLU A 154 14.82 -12.87 -2.76
N SER A 155 15.22 -13.67 -1.78
CA SER A 155 15.31 -13.22 -0.39
C SER A 155 16.62 -12.46 -0.12
N GLY A 156 16.59 -11.51 0.81
CA GLY A 156 17.81 -10.83 1.28
C GLY A 156 18.33 -9.76 0.32
N ARG A 157 17.52 -9.41 -0.69
CA ARG A 157 17.76 -8.31 -1.61
C ARG A 157 16.78 -7.17 -1.31
N VAL A 158 17.31 -5.95 -1.29
CA VAL A 158 16.52 -4.72 -1.31
C VAL A 158 16.77 -4.04 -2.65
N GLY A 159 15.72 -3.53 -3.28
CA GLY A 159 15.79 -2.97 -4.62
C GLY A 159 14.66 -1.98 -4.91
N PRO A 160 14.81 -1.14 -5.94
CA PRO A 160 13.75 -0.23 -6.34
C PRO A 160 12.57 -1.01 -6.91
N GLY A 161 11.37 -0.55 -6.58
CA GLY A 161 10.16 -0.91 -7.32
C GLY A 161 9.93 0.02 -8.51
N ASP A 162 8.73 -0.03 -9.07
CA ASP A 162 8.31 0.85 -10.16
C ASP A 162 8.05 2.28 -9.68
N LEU A 163 8.63 3.25 -10.39
CA LEU A 163 8.55 4.67 -10.05
C LEU A 163 7.24 5.27 -10.57
N ARG A 164 6.57 6.08 -9.75
CA ARG A 164 5.32 6.73 -10.15
C ARG A 164 5.45 8.24 -10.27
N LEU A 165 4.92 8.78 -11.36
CA LEU A 165 4.68 10.21 -11.51
C LEU A 165 3.18 10.48 -11.49
N THR A 166 2.78 11.55 -10.81
CA THR A 166 1.37 11.93 -10.67
C THR A 166 1.16 13.39 -11.06
N GLY A 167 -0.02 13.69 -11.59
CA GLY A 167 -0.52 15.03 -11.82
C GLY A 167 -1.93 15.16 -11.25
N LYS A 168 -2.16 16.10 -10.35
CA LYS A 168 -3.47 16.31 -9.71
C LYS A 168 -3.91 17.77 -9.81
N LYS A 169 -5.17 17.99 -10.16
CA LYS A 169 -5.80 19.32 -10.17
C LYS A 169 -7.08 19.30 -9.36
N ASP A 170 -7.15 20.16 -8.36
CA ASP A 170 -8.37 20.39 -7.59
C ASP A 170 -9.20 21.54 -8.17
N PHE A 171 -10.49 21.52 -7.85
CA PHE A 171 -11.47 22.52 -8.21
C PHE A 171 -12.60 22.54 -7.17
N PRO A 172 -12.93 23.71 -6.60
CA PRO A 172 -14.01 23.81 -5.63
C PRO A 172 -15.37 23.64 -6.31
N LEU A 173 -16.26 22.89 -5.67
CA LEU A 173 -17.65 22.68 -6.05
C LEU A 173 -18.54 22.88 -4.82
N GLY A 174 -18.92 24.14 -4.56
CA GLY A 174 -19.66 24.51 -3.36
C GLY A 174 -18.84 24.22 -2.10
N GLU A 175 -19.37 23.36 -1.21
CA GLU A 175 -18.69 22.91 0.02
C GLU A 175 -17.79 21.69 -0.18
N THR A 176 -17.76 21.12 -1.39
CA THR A 176 -16.94 19.96 -1.74
C THR A 176 -15.77 20.40 -2.58
N LEU A 177 -14.58 19.89 -2.29
CA LEU A 177 -13.43 20.01 -3.16
C LEU A 177 -13.34 18.75 -4.02
N LEU A 178 -13.31 18.92 -5.34
CA LEU A 178 -13.09 17.82 -6.25
C LEU A 178 -11.67 17.90 -6.80
N ALA A 179 -11.10 16.77 -7.17
CA ALA A 179 -9.86 16.73 -7.91
C ALA A 179 -9.89 15.64 -8.99
N VAL A 180 -9.20 15.92 -10.09
CA VAL A 180 -8.84 14.92 -11.09
C VAL A 180 -7.35 14.63 -10.93
N LYS A 181 -7.00 13.35 -10.85
CA LYS A 181 -5.64 12.85 -10.79
C LYS A 181 -5.38 11.92 -11.95
N ALA A 182 -4.23 12.08 -12.59
CA ALA A 182 -3.66 11.11 -13.51
C ALA A 182 -2.27 10.68 -13.03
N ASP A 183 -1.86 9.48 -13.38
CA ASP A 183 -0.56 8.96 -13.01
C ASP A 183 0.01 8.01 -14.06
N LEU A 184 1.34 7.92 -14.06
CA LEU A 184 2.13 7.03 -14.87
C LEU A 184 3.09 6.28 -13.93
N GLU A 185 3.11 4.96 -14.02
CA GLU A 185 4.09 4.12 -13.32
C GLU A 185 5.05 3.51 -14.35
N PHE A 186 6.34 3.72 -14.11
CA PHE A 186 7.43 3.39 -15.02
C PHE A 186 8.11 2.09 -14.57
N PRO A 187 8.46 1.20 -15.51
CA PRO A 187 9.03 -0.12 -15.21
C PRO A 187 10.50 -0.02 -14.80
N THR A 188 10.76 0.46 -13.59
CA THR A 188 12.11 0.61 -13.02
C THR A 188 12.51 -0.55 -12.13
N GLY A 189 11.52 -1.31 -11.62
CA GLY A 189 11.73 -2.54 -10.86
C GLY A 189 12.00 -3.74 -11.77
N ASP A 190 12.62 -4.77 -11.21
CA ASP A 190 12.88 -6.04 -11.90
C ASP A 190 11.64 -6.95 -11.86
N PRO A 191 10.99 -7.22 -13.00
CA PRO A 191 9.77 -8.04 -13.02
C PRO A 191 10.01 -9.52 -12.78
N ASN A 192 11.22 -10.02 -13.03
CA ASN A 192 11.52 -11.45 -12.84
C ASN A 192 11.56 -11.83 -11.36
N THR A 193 11.89 -10.87 -10.50
CA THR A 193 12.06 -11.02 -9.06
C THR A 193 10.93 -10.36 -8.25
N GLY A 194 9.90 -9.87 -8.93
CA GLY A 194 8.68 -9.32 -8.31
C GLY A 194 8.78 -7.89 -7.83
N PHE A 195 9.79 -7.14 -8.27
CA PHE A 195 9.98 -5.72 -7.95
C PHE A 195 9.22 -4.77 -8.90
N GLY A 196 8.81 -5.24 -10.08
CA GLY A 196 8.08 -4.44 -11.06
C GLY A 196 7.18 -5.30 -11.96
N ASN A 197 6.42 -4.71 -12.88
CA ASN A 197 5.74 -5.47 -13.95
C ASN A 197 6.50 -5.49 -15.29
N GLY A 198 7.51 -4.62 -15.47
CA GLY A 198 8.23 -4.52 -16.74
C GLY A 198 7.45 -3.80 -17.87
N SER A 199 6.36 -3.12 -17.54
CA SER A 199 5.54 -2.33 -18.45
C SER A 199 5.24 -0.93 -17.91
N LEU A 200 4.81 -0.03 -18.80
CA LEU A 200 4.28 1.26 -18.40
C LEU A 200 2.80 1.10 -18.02
N ASP A 201 2.44 1.60 -16.85
CA ASP A 201 1.07 1.63 -16.37
C ASP A 201 0.56 3.07 -16.30
N TRP A 202 -0.74 3.26 -16.40
CA TRP A 202 -1.35 4.57 -16.17
C TRP A 202 -2.67 4.48 -15.43
N GLY A 203 -3.01 5.54 -14.72
CA GLY A 203 -4.24 5.66 -13.93
C GLY A 203 -4.92 7.00 -14.12
N LEU A 204 -6.23 7.01 -13.90
CA LEU A 204 -7.06 8.21 -13.83
C LEU A 204 -8.05 8.07 -12.68
N ALA A 205 -8.21 9.12 -11.88
CA ALA A 205 -9.10 9.12 -10.74
C ALA A 205 -9.81 10.46 -10.55
N VAL A 206 -11.00 10.39 -9.99
CA VAL A 206 -11.72 11.52 -9.40
C VAL A 206 -11.73 11.35 -7.90
N ILE A 207 -11.39 12.41 -7.19
CA ILE A 207 -11.35 12.47 -5.73
C ILE A 207 -12.31 13.56 -5.29
N GLY A 208 -13.12 13.29 -4.27
CA GLY A 208 -13.99 14.26 -3.63
C GLY A 208 -13.67 14.36 -2.15
N GLU A 209 -13.62 15.58 -1.63
CA GLU A 209 -13.32 15.86 -0.24
C GLU A 209 -14.35 16.85 0.30
N ARG A 210 -14.93 16.54 1.47
CA ARG A 210 -15.89 17.41 2.14
C ARG A 210 -15.58 17.47 3.63
N LYS A 211 -15.26 18.68 4.09
CA LYS A 211 -15.16 18.99 5.52
C LYS A 211 -16.55 19.19 6.10
N LEU A 212 -16.83 18.52 7.20
CA LEU A 212 -18.08 18.62 7.94
C LEU A 212 -17.80 19.30 9.28
N GLY A 213 -17.99 20.62 9.32
CA GLY A 213 -17.57 21.44 10.45
C GLY A 213 -16.05 21.50 10.56
N GLN A 214 -15.55 21.57 11.80
CA GLN A 214 -14.11 21.63 12.10
C GLN A 214 -13.51 20.27 12.49
N THR A 215 -14.34 19.25 12.71
CA THR A 215 -13.91 18.00 13.37
C THR A 215 -13.97 16.77 12.47
N PHE A 216 -14.66 16.84 11.34
CA PHE A 216 -14.82 15.69 10.44
C PHE A 216 -14.41 16.03 9.01
N ASN A 217 -13.74 15.10 8.35
CA ASN A 217 -13.47 15.16 6.92
C ASN A 217 -13.88 13.84 6.27
N LEU A 218 -14.54 13.93 5.12
CA LEU A 218 -14.87 12.79 4.30
C LEU A 218 -14.15 12.93 2.96
N THR A 219 -13.38 11.90 2.61
CA THR A 219 -12.74 11.78 1.30
C THR A 219 -13.27 10.56 0.58
N GLY A 220 -13.55 10.67 -0.70
CA GLY A 220 -13.94 9.55 -1.57
C GLY A 220 -13.14 9.58 -2.86
N ALA A 221 -12.86 8.42 -3.43
CA ALA A 221 -12.17 8.31 -4.71
C ALA A 221 -12.80 7.20 -5.57
N LEU A 222 -12.81 7.44 -6.88
CA LEU A 222 -13.14 6.47 -7.92
C LEU A 222 -12.09 6.59 -9.01
N GLY A 223 -11.51 5.47 -9.42
CA GLY A 223 -10.50 5.47 -10.46
C GLY A 223 -10.46 4.21 -11.31
N LEU A 224 -9.75 4.35 -12.41
CA LEU A 224 -9.41 3.32 -13.37
C LEU A 224 -7.90 3.28 -13.48
N VAL A 225 -7.35 2.07 -13.51
CA VAL A 225 -5.95 1.83 -13.80
C VAL A 225 -5.88 0.89 -15.00
N ARG A 226 -5.02 1.21 -15.95
CA ARG A 226 -4.68 0.33 -17.06
C ARG A 226 -3.23 -0.10 -16.90
N PRO A 227 -2.99 -1.27 -16.30
CA PRO A 227 -1.65 -1.83 -16.28
C PRO A 227 -1.26 -2.28 -17.69
N GLY A 228 0.03 -2.23 -18.00
CA GLY A 228 0.59 -3.01 -19.11
C GLY A 228 0.66 -4.49 -18.77
N ASP A 229 1.23 -5.28 -19.66
CA ASP A 229 1.40 -6.71 -19.39
C ASP A 229 2.45 -6.93 -18.29
N LEU A 230 2.29 -7.97 -17.46
CA LEU A 230 3.37 -8.44 -16.60
C LEU A 230 4.41 -9.15 -17.48
N ARG A 231 5.52 -8.47 -17.75
CA ARG A 231 6.64 -8.90 -18.61
C ARG A 231 7.82 -9.37 -17.77
N ALA A 232 7.59 -10.45 -17.03
CA ALA A 232 8.62 -11.14 -16.27
C ALA A 232 9.29 -12.22 -17.15
N ARG A 233 9.59 -13.40 -16.59
CA ARG A 233 10.21 -14.51 -17.35
C ARG A 233 9.30 -15.03 -18.46
N GLU A 234 7.99 -14.90 -18.24
CA GLU A 234 6.93 -15.12 -19.22
C GLU A 234 6.00 -13.90 -19.17
N THR A 235 5.27 -13.66 -20.27
CA THR A 235 4.34 -12.52 -20.34
C THR A 235 2.93 -12.94 -19.94
N VAL A 236 2.32 -12.18 -19.04
CA VAL A 236 0.90 -12.31 -18.66
C VAL A 236 0.17 -11.04 -19.06
N GLY A 237 -0.79 -11.17 -19.98
CA GLY A 237 -1.64 -10.05 -20.37
C GLY A 237 -2.58 -9.66 -19.23
N LEU A 238 -2.56 -8.38 -18.86
CA LEU A 238 -3.40 -7.82 -17.80
C LEU A 238 -4.55 -6.99 -18.38
N GLN A 239 -5.62 -6.86 -17.61
CA GLN A 239 -6.79 -6.07 -17.95
C GLN A 239 -6.83 -4.77 -17.13
N PRO A 240 -7.47 -3.71 -17.66
CA PRO A 240 -7.79 -2.55 -16.84
C PRO A 240 -8.61 -2.94 -15.62
N TYR A 241 -8.33 -2.32 -14.49
CA TYR A 241 -9.04 -2.55 -13.25
C TYR A 241 -9.56 -1.24 -12.65
N TYR A 242 -10.64 -1.37 -11.88
CA TYR A 242 -11.32 -0.24 -11.26
C TYR A 242 -11.11 -0.29 -9.77
N TYR A 243 -11.09 0.88 -9.14
CA TYR A 243 -11.08 0.98 -7.70
C TYR A 243 -11.98 2.09 -7.21
N CYS A 244 -12.50 1.91 -6.00
CA CYS A 244 -13.16 2.97 -5.27
C CYS A 244 -12.82 2.89 -3.79
N GLY A 245 -12.90 4.01 -3.09
CA GLY A 245 -12.63 4.02 -1.67
C GLY A 245 -13.22 5.24 -1.01
N ALA A 246 -13.31 5.18 0.31
CA ALA A 246 -13.70 6.31 1.12
C ALA A 246 -12.94 6.30 2.44
N THR A 247 -12.72 7.50 2.98
CA THR A 247 -12.05 7.75 4.24
C THR A 247 -12.91 8.71 5.05
N ALA A 248 -13.14 8.37 6.31
CA ALA A 248 -13.70 9.26 7.31
C ALA A 248 -12.62 9.58 8.34
N GLU A 249 -12.37 10.86 8.54
CA GLU A 249 -11.42 11.39 9.51
C GLU A 249 -12.19 12.11 10.61
N TRP A 250 -11.80 11.86 11.86
CA TRP A 250 -12.35 12.52 13.04
C TRP A 250 -11.23 13.09 13.90
N ALA A 251 -11.17 14.41 14.02
CA ALA A 251 -10.35 15.10 15.01
C ALA A 251 -10.88 14.81 16.42
N TRP A 252 -10.40 13.72 17.01
CA TRP A 252 -10.80 13.25 18.34
C TRP A 252 -10.40 14.24 19.43
N CYS A 253 -9.16 14.71 19.38
CA CYS A 253 -8.67 15.83 20.18
C CYS A 253 -7.65 16.64 19.40
N LYS A 254 -7.15 17.74 19.97
CA LYS A 254 -6.31 18.72 19.26
C LYS A 254 -5.08 18.14 18.56
N ASN A 255 -4.52 17.05 19.07
CA ASN A 255 -3.31 16.46 18.54
C ASN A 255 -3.53 15.02 18.06
N PHE A 256 -4.76 14.51 18.10
CA PHE A 256 -5.05 13.14 17.75
C PHE A 256 -6.31 13.05 16.93
N GLU A 257 -6.19 12.42 15.77
CA GLU A 257 -7.31 12.07 14.92
C GLU A 257 -7.42 10.56 14.80
N VAL A 258 -8.66 10.11 14.57
CA VAL A 258 -9.00 8.73 14.27
C VAL A 258 -9.48 8.70 12.82
N LEU A 259 -9.01 7.73 12.05
CA LEU A 259 -9.40 7.56 10.66
C LEU A 259 -9.84 6.13 10.43
N GLY A 260 -10.93 6.00 9.69
CA GLY A 260 -11.33 4.75 9.07
C GLY A 260 -11.39 4.93 7.57
N GLN A 261 -10.85 3.98 6.82
CA GLN A 261 -10.96 3.97 5.37
C GLN A 261 -11.12 2.57 4.83
N PHE A 262 -11.70 2.51 3.63
CA PHE A 262 -11.68 1.30 2.83
C PHE A 262 -11.27 1.62 1.39
N LEU A 263 -10.69 0.61 0.74
CA LEU A 263 -10.34 0.63 -0.68
C LEU A 263 -10.79 -0.70 -1.28
N VAL A 264 -11.61 -0.62 -2.32
CA VAL A 264 -12.07 -1.75 -3.12
C VAL A 264 -11.36 -1.69 -4.45
N GLN A 265 -10.81 -2.80 -4.93
CA GLN A 265 -10.19 -2.88 -6.26
C GLN A 265 -10.52 -4.20 -6.95
N THR A 266 -10.79 -4.16 -8.25
CA THR A 266 -10.99 -5.38 -9.06
C THR A 266 -9.65 -6.01 -9.44
N SER A 267 -9.67 -7.25 -9.91
CA SER A 267 -8.45 -7.92 -10.38
C SER A 267 -8.09 -7.53 -11.82
N PRO A 268 -6.82 -7.24 -12.13
CA PRO A 268 -6.33 -7.10 -13.49
C PRO A 268 -5.87 -8.42 -14.11
N TYR A 269 -5.77 -9.50 -13.34
CA TYR A 269 -5.28 -10.78 -13.85
C TYR A 269 -6.33 -11.47 -14.72
N PRO A 270 -5.92 -12.22 -15.76
CA PRO A 270 -6.83 -13.15 -16.42
C PRO A 270 -7.30 -14.19 -15.40
N GLU A 271 -8.43 -14.84 -15.67
CA GLU A 271 -8.98 -15.87 -14.78
C GLU A 271 -7.91 -16.95 -14.49
N THR A 272 -7.47 -16.99 -13.23
CA THR A 272 -6.42 -17.89 -12.77
C THR A 272 -6.99 -19.18 -12.19
N GLY A 273 -8.27 -19.18 -11.79
CA GLY A 273 -8.88 -20.23 -10.99
C GLY A 273 -8.46 -20.18 -9.51
N ILE A 274 -7.74 -19.12 -9.11
CA ILE A 274 -7.32 -18.87 -7.73
C ILE A 274 -8.13 -17.69 -7.21
N SER A 275 -9.11 -17.96 -6.35
CA SER A 275 -10.08 -16.96 -5.89
C SER A 275 -9.45 -15.70 -5.28
N ALA A 276 -8.31 -15.85 -4.59
CA ALA A 276 -7.60 -14.72 -3.99
C ALA A 276 -6.96 -13.76 -5.01
N VAL A 277 -6.77 -14.22 -6.25
CA VAL A 277 -6.27 -13.40 -7.37
C VAL A 277 -7.43 -12.89 -8.21
N ASP A 278 -8.46 -13.71 -8.44
CA ASP A 278 -9.53 -13.41 -9.39
C ASP A 278 -10.61 -12.48 -8.82
N GLN A 279 -10.80 -12.46 -7.50
CA GLN A 279 -11.88 -11.71 -6.85
C GLN A 279 -11.52 -10.25 -6.58
N THR A 280 -12.56 -9.42 -6.44
CA THR A 280 -12.44 -8.05 -5.95
C THR A 280 -11.87 -8.04 -4.53
N GLY A 281 -10.76 -7.32 -4.34
CA GLY A 281 -10.13 -7.12 -3.05
C GLY A 281 -10.76 -5.95 -2.29
N VAL A 282 -10.87 -6.09 -0.97
CA VAL A 282 -11.28 -5.03 -0.06
C VAL A 282 -10.21 -4.86 1.01
N ILE A 283 -9.66 -3.66 1.12
CA ILE A 283 -8.70 -3.28 2.16
C ILE A 283 -9.44 -2.39 3.14
N LEU A 284 -9.51 -2.80 4.40
CA LEU A 284 -10.01 -2.00 5.51
C LEU A 284 -8.83 -1.48 6.31
N THR A 285 -8.87 -0.21 6.68
CA THR A 285 -7.82 0.42 7.48
C THR A 285 -8.46 1.25 8.57
N LEU A 286 -7.99 1.04 9.79
CA LEU A 286 -8.33 1.82 10.98
C LEU A 286 -7.04 2.26 11.63
N GLY A 287 -6.97 3.50 12.08
CA GLY A 287 -5.78 4.01 12.74
C GLY A 287 -6.00 5.38 13.34
N GLY A 288 -4.95 5.93 13.92
CA GLY A 288 -4.93 7.32 14.35
C GLY A 288 -3.64 8.02 13.95
N ARG A 289 -3.71 9.34 13.83
CA ARG A 289 -2.56 10.20 13.55
C ARG A 289 -2.37 11.10 14.76
N TYR A 290 -1.14 11.19 15.23
CA TYR A 290 -0.76 12.09 16.30
C TYR A 290 0.09 13.23 15.75
N ALA A 291 -0.35 14.46 15.92
CA ALA A 291 0.40 15.64 15.54
C ALA A 291 1.34 16.06 16.68
N PHE A 292 2.64 16.14 16.41
CA PHE A 292 3.65 16.62 17.34
C PHE A 292 4.40 17.82 16.75
N GLY A 293 4.68 18.84 17.57
CA GLY A 293 5.50 19.98 17.19
C GLY A 293 4.80 21.09 16.39
N ARG A 294 3.46 21.12 16.43
CA ARG A 294 2.66 22.28 16.01
C ARG A 294 2.37 23.18 17.16
#